data_AF-A0A920RJQ8-F1
#
_entry.id   AF-A0A920RJQ8-F1
#
_cell.length_a   1.000
_cell.length_b   1.000
_cell.length_c   1.000
_cell.angle_alpha   90.00
_cell.angle_beta   90.00
_cell.angle_gamma   90.00
#
_symmetry.space_group_name_H-M   'P 1'
#
loop_
_entity.id
_entity.type
_entity.pdbx_description
1 polymer ?
#
loop_
_entity_poly.entity_id
_entity_poly.type
_entity_poly.pdbx_seq_one_letter_code
_entity_poly.pdbx_strand_id
1 'polypeptide(L)'
;MAVTLEDKLSSGQVIVLDGATGTEIARLGGEMHSAAWCAVANKTHPDMVRQIHEDYVRAGADVITTNTFATCRHVLAGAGMADETVAINRRAVELACEARDRGRGLTTCLRGGKLVQHTGVAAGDNHS
;
A
#
# COMPACT_ATOMS: atom_id res chain seq x y z
N MET A 1 -8.82 10.01 21.78
CA MET A 1 -9.44 9.36 20.60
C MET A 1 -8.52 9.58 19.42
N ALA A 2 -8.28 8.55 18.60
CA ALA A 2 -7.47 8.69 17.39
C ALA A 2 -8.29 9.42 16.31
N VAL A 3 -7.70 10.40 15.63
CA VAL A 3 -8.36 11.21 14.58
C VAL A 3 -8.49 10.36 13.31
N THR A 4 -9.69 10.22 12.73
CA THR A 4 -9.88 9.44 11.50
C THR A 4 -9.59 10.25 10.23
N LEU A 5 -9.49 9.60 9.06
CA LEU A 5 -9.35 10.29 7.78
C LEU A 5 -10.58 11.19 7.49
N GLU A 6 -11.76 10.72 7.89
CA GLU A 6 -13.03 11.42 7.79
C GLU A 6 -13.06 12.68 8.66
N ASP A 7 -12.47 12.61 9.86
CA ASP A 7 -12.33 13.76 10.74
C ASP A 7 -11.41 14.82 10.10
N LYS A 8 -10.30 14.39 9.48
CA LYS A 8 -9.40 15.31 8.76
C LYS A 8 -10.08 15.95 7.56
N LEU A 9 -10.80 15.16 6.75
CA LEU A 9 -11.60 15.65 5.61
C LEU A 9 -12.66 16.67 6.07
N SER A 10 -13.41 16.33 7.11
CA SER A 10 -14.54 17.14 7.59
C SER A 10 -14.11 18.43 8.28
N SER A 11 -12.89 18.45 8.85
CA SER A 11 -12.30 19.65 9.48
C SER A 11 -11.48 20.51 8.52
N GLY A 12 -11.38 20.14 7.24
CA GLY A 12 -10.60 20.87 6.24
C GLY A 12 -9.08 20.79 6.46
N GLN A 13 -8.61 19.77 7.20
CA GLN A 13 -7.18 19.54 7.39
C GLN A 13 -6.53 19.03 6.11
N VAL A 14 -5.24 19.33 5.95
CA VAL A 14 -4.43 18.79 4.86
C VAL A 14 -4.27 17.28 5.06
N ILE A 15 -4.45 16.54 3.96
CA ILE A 15 -4.25 15.09 3.87
C ILE A 15 -3.04 14.85 2.99
N VAL A 16 -2.06 14.13 3.53
CA VAL A 16 -0.81 13.81 2.83
C VAL A 16 -0.91 12.42 2.20
N LEU A 17 -0.80 12.36 0.87
CA LEU A 17 -0.69 11.11 0.13
C LEU A 17 0.77 10.64 0.06
N ASP A 18 0.98 9.36 -0.19
CA ASP A 18 2.29 8.79 -0.43
C ASP A 18 2.90 9.20 -1.78
N GLY A 19 4.19 8.89 -1.92
CA GLY A 19 4.94 9.13 -3.15
C GLY A 19 4.86 7.97 -4.14
N ALA A 20 5.66 8.07 -5.21
CA ALA A 20 5.69 7.07 -6.28
C ALA A 20 6.38 5.77 -5.83
N THR A 21 5.58 4.75 -5.48
CA THR A 21 6.10 3.41 -5.10
C THR A 21 6.95 2.77 -6.20
N GLY A 22 6.56 2.87 -7.47
CA GLY A 22 7.33 2.30 -8.59
C GLY A 22 8.73 2.92 -8.77
N THR A 23 8.86 4.23 -8.52
CA THR A 23 10.15 4.93 -8.57
C THR A 23 11.08 4.44 -7.46
N GLU A 24 10.55 4.27 -6.24
CA GLU A 24 11.34 3.76 -5.12
C GLU A 24 11.75 2.30 -5.31
N ILE A 25 10.88 1.45 -5.88
CA ILE A 25 11.24 0.07 -6.24
C ILE A 25 12.42 0.08 -7.21
N ALA A 26 12.36 0.89 -8.28
CA ALA A 26 13.47 1.00 -9.22
C ALA A 26 14.75 1.54 -8.56
N ARG A 27 14.63 2.55 -7.69
CA ARG A 27 15.77 3.15 -6.96
C ARG A 27 16.47 2.15 -6.04
N LEU A 28 15.71 1.26 -5.41
CA LEU A 28 16.23 0.21 -4.52
C LEU A 28 16.67 -1.06 -5.28
N GLY A 29 16.63 -1.05 -6.61
CA GLY A 29 17.05 -2.19 -7.44
C GLY A 29 16.03 -3.34 -7.48
N GLY A 30 14.77 -3.06 -7.17
CA GLY A 30 13.68 -4.02 -7.29
C GLY A 30 13.35 -4.36 -8.73
N GLU A 31 12.62 -5.46 -8.90
CA GLU A 31 12.34 -6.01 -10.23
C GLU A 31 11.33 -5.16 -11.02
N MET A 32 11.69 -4.88 -12.28
CA MET A 32 10.89 -4.13 -13.24
C MET A 32 10.69 -4.97 -14.50
N HIS A 33 9.45 -5.38 -14.76
CA HIS A 33 9.12 -6.12 -15.97
C HIS A 33 8.75 -5.16 -17.12
N SER A 34 9.10 -5.51 -18.36
CA SER A 34 8.79 -4.67 -19.54
C SER A 34 7.29 -4.44 -19.73
N ALA A 35 6.47 -5.48 -19.54
CA ALA A 35 5.01 -5.41 -19.61
C ALA A 35 4.32 -4.99 -18.29
N ALA A 36 4.69 -5.60 -17.16
CA ALA A 36 3.99 -5.44 -15.88
C ALA A 36 4.67 -4.46 -14.89
N TRP A 37 5.79 -3.84 -15.29
CA TRP A 37 6.50 -2.83 -14.51
C TRP A 37 6.82 -3.35 -13.11
N CYS A 38 6.64 -2.52 -12.08
CA CYS A 38 6.87 -2.86 -10.68
C CYS A 38 5.80 -3.78 -10.08
N ALA A 39 4.74 -4.17 -10.81
CA ALA A 39 3.72 -5.06 -10.28
C ALA A 39 4.27 -6.45 -9.91
N VAL A 40 5.32 -6.90 -10.60
CA VAL A 40 6.00 -8.18 -10.32
C VAL A 40 6.68 -8.17 -8.95
N ALA A 41 7.12 -7.00 -8.47
CA ALA A 41 7.78 -6.85 -7.19
C ALA A 41 6.87 -7.22 -6.00
N ASN A 42 5.53 -7.18 -6.17
CA ASN A 42 4.60 -7.68 -5.16
C ASN A 42 4.81 -9.18 -4.85
N LYS A 43 5.30 -9.95 -5.83
CA LYS A 43 5.62 -11.37 -5.69
C LYS A 43 7.10 -11.59 -5.43
N THR A 44 7.98 -10.90 -6.15
CA THR A 44 9.42 -11.20 -6.13
C THR A 44 10.18 -10.47 -5.05
N HIS A 45 9.71 -9.28 -4.64
CA HIS A 45 10.35 -8.44 -3.63
C HIS A 45 9.31 -7.90 -2.60
N PRO A 46 8.48 -8.77 -1.99
CA PRO A 46 7.38 -8.32 -1.12
C PRO A 46 7.87 -7.49 0.07
N ASP A 47 8.99 -7.88 0.69
CA ASP A 47 9.55 -7.14 1.83
C ASP A 47 10.02 -5.73 1.45
N MET A 48 10.55 -5.56 0.23
CA MET A 48 10.92 -4.24 -0.30
C MET A 48 9.69 -3.36 -0.49
N VAL A 49 8.62 -3.90 -1.08
CA VAL A 49 7.36 -3.16 -1.28
C VAL A 49 6.75 -2.74 0.06
N ARG A 50 6.73 -3.65 1.07
CA ARG A 50 6.29 -3.30 2.42
C ARG A 50 7.16 -2.20 3.02
N GLN A 51 8.48 -2.32 2.94
CA GLN A 51 9.41 -1.34 3.50
C GLN A 51 9.18 0.06 2.91
N ILE A 52 8.97 0.18 1.59
CA ILE A 52 8.66 1.45 0.93
C ILE A 52 7.36 2.05 1.49
N HIS A 53 6.30 1.25 1.66
CA HIS A 53 5.07 1.71 2.30
C HIS A 53 5.30 2.14 3.75
N GLU A 54 6.09 1.39 4.53
CA GLU A 54 6.43 1.76 5.91
C GLU A 54 7.22 3.08 5.95
N ASP A 55 8.11 3.31 5.00
CA ASP A 55 8.88 4.55 4.89
C ASP A 55 7.96 5.75 4.61
N TYR A 56 6.94 5.60 3.75
CA TYR A 56 5.93 6.64 3.54
C TYR A 56 5.07 6.89 4.78
N VAL A 57 4.65 5.82 5.48
CA VAL A 57 3.92 5.96 6.75
C VAL A 57 4.77 6.71 7.78
N ARG A 58 6.05 6.35 7.92
CA ARG A 58 6.99 7.02 8.84
C ARG A 58 7.30 8.46 8.44
N ALA A 59 7.24 8.79 7.16
CA ALA A 59 7.37 10.16 6.66
C ALA A 59 6.13 11.03 6.92
N GLY A 60 5.02 10.44 7.42
CA GLY A 60 3.80 11.15 7.77
C GLY A 60 2.69 11.09 6.71
N ALA A 61 2.72 10.10 5.81
CA ALA A 61 1.62 9.89 4.88
C ALA A 61 0.34 9.46 5.63
N ASP A 62 -0.74 10.19 5.41
CA ASP A 62 -2.09 9.85 5.89
C ASP A 62 -2.76 8.77 5.02
N VAL A 63 -2.29 8.61 3.78
CA VAL A 63 -2.81 7.60 2.86
C VAL A 63 -1.67 7.01 2.05
N ILE A 64 -1.61 5.67 1.99
CA ILE A 64 -0.72 4.93 1.11
C ILE A 64 -1.51 4.23 0.01
N THR A 65 -0.92 4.12 -1.17
CA THR A 65 -1.52 3.49 -2.34
C THR A 65 -0.91 2.11 -2.54
N THR A 66 -1.75 1.08 -2.73
CA THR A 66 -1.26 -0.28 -3.00
C THR A 66 -0.57 -0.32 -4.36
N ASN A 67 0.48 -1.12 -4.50
CA ASN A 67 1.20 -1.33 -5.76
C ASN A 67 0.39 -2.18 -6.78
N THR A 68 -0.76 -1.68 -7.21
CA THR A 68 -1.73 -2.39 -8.08
C THR A 68 -2.02 -1.64 -9.39
N PHE A 69 -1.18 -0.69 -9.79
CA PHE A 69 -1.40 0.08 -11.01
C PHE A 69 -1.32 -0.80 -12.26
N ALA A 70 -0.30 -1.67 -12.34
CA ALA A 70 -0.04 -2.55 -13.48
C ALA A 70 -0.44 -4.03 -13.22
N THR A 71 -1.39 -4.28 -12.31
CA THR A 71 -1.83 -5.63 -11.91
C THR A 71 -3.13 -6.08 -12.58
N CYS A 72 -3.56 -5.41 -13.65
CA CYS A 72 -4.70 -5.86 -14.46
C CYS A 72 -4.34 -7.14 -15.22
N ARG A 73 -5.29 -8.07 -15.39
CA ARG A 73 -5.04 -9.39 -16.02
C ARG A 73 -4.34 -9.30 -17.38
N HIS A 74 -4.77 -8.36 -18.24
CA HIS A 74 -4.19 -8.18 -19.58
C HIS A 74 -2.75 -7.62 -19.53
N VAL A 75 -2.41 -6.83 -18.51
CA VAL A 75 -1.04 -6.34 -18.28
C VAL A 75 -0.15 -7.46 -17.76
N LEU A 76 -0.62 -8.21 -16.75
CA LEU A 76 0.09 -9.34 -16.18
C LEU A 76 0.26 -10.51 -17.15
N ALA A 77 -0.62 -10.64 -18.15
CA ALA A 77 -0.45 -11.60 -19.24
C ALA A 77 0.87 -11.40 -20.00
N GLY A 78 1.30 -10.15 -20.19
CA GLY A 78 2.60 -9.84 -20.81
C GLY A 78 3.81 -10.26 -19.98
N ALA A 79 3.62 -10.57 -18.69
CA ALA A 79 4.63 -11.14 -17.80
C ALA A 79 4.43 -12.65 -17.53
N GLY A 80 3.47 -13.29 -18.21
CA GLY A 80 3.12 -14.70 -17.97
C GLY A 80 2.38 -14.95 -16.63
N MET A 81 1.83 -13.90 -16.00
CA MET A 81 1.24 -13.95 -14.65
C MET A 81 -0.28 -13.73 -14.65
N ALA A 82 -0.95 -13.90 -15.80
CA ALA A 82 -2.39 -13.64 -15.94
C ALA A 82 -3.24 -14.39 -14.91
N ASP A 83 -2.90 -15.65 -14.64
CA ASP A 83 -3.67 -16.50 -13.71
C ASP A 83 -3.37 -16.19 -12.24
N GLU A 84 -2.29 -15.46 -11.96
CA GLU A 84 -1.90 -15.00 -10.63
C GLU A 84 -2.47 -13.63 -10.27
N THR A 85 -3.24 -13.01 -11.17
CA THR A 85 -3.77 -11.64 -11.01
C THR A 85 -4.41 -11.39 -9.65
N VAL A 86 -5.27 -12.31 -9.18
CA VAL A 86 -5.96 -12.16 -7.89
C VAL A 86 -4.99 -12.28 -6.73
N ALA A 87 -4.04 -13.23 -6.81
CA ALA A 87 -3.05 -13.46 -5.78
C ALA A 87 -2.10 -12.25 -5.64
N ILE A 88 -1.60 -11.71 -6.76
CA ILE A 88 -0.75 -10.51 -6.79
C ILE A 88 -1.49 -9.30 -6.21
N ASN A 89 -2.75 -9.08 -6.62
CA ASN A 89 -3.56 -7.98 -6.10
C ASN A 89 -3.92 -8.13 -4.62
N ARG A 90 -4.05 -9.35 -4.11
CA ARG A 90 -4.26 -9.60 -2.69
C ARG A 90 -2.96 -9.31 -1.93
N ARG A 91 -1.83 -9.82 -2.42
CA ARG A 91 -0.53 -9.60 -1.79
C ARG A 91 -0.15 -8.12 -1.71
N ALA A 92 -0.39 -7.36 -2.78
CA ALA A 92 -0.16 -5.91 -2.77
C ALA A 92 -0.94 -5.17 -1.67
N VAL A 93 -2.19 -5.58 -1.41
CA VAL A 93 -3.01 -5.02 -0.32
C VAL A 93 -2.49 -5.43 1.04
N GLU A 94 -2.15 -6.72 1.21
CA GLU A 94 -1.59 -7.24 2.47
C GLU A 94 -0.32 -6.47 2.85
N LEU A 95 0.59 -6.24 1.89
CA LEU A 95 1.83 -5.51 2.14
C LEU A 95 1.59 -4.06 2.60
N ALA A 96 0.62 -3.36 2.00
CA ALA A 96 0.25 -2.02 2.44
C ALA A 96 -0.40 -2.02 3.84
N CYS A 97 -1.29 -2.98 4.11
CA CYS A 97 -1.90 -3.14 5.44
C CYS A 97 -0.85 -3.47 6.51
N GLU A 98 0.07 -4.41 6.23
CA GLU A 98 1.19 -4.76 7.10
C GLU A 98 2.03 -3.52 7.42
N ALA A 99 2.33 -2.69 6.41
CA ALA A 99 3.10 -1.46 6.60
C ALA A 99 2.37 -0.43 7.46
N ARG A 100 1.07 -0.22 7.24
CA ARG A 100 0.23 0.65 8.08
C ARG A 100 0.25 0.18 9.53
N ASP A 101 -0.01 -1.10 9.77
CA ASP A 101 -0.15 -1.65 11.12
C ASP A 101 1.16 -1.53 11.92
N ARG A 102 2.30 -1.58 11.22
CA ARG A 102 3.63 -1.36 11.80
C ARG A 102 3.98 0.10 12.04
N GLY A 103 3.50 1.00 11.19
CA GLY A 103 3.89 2.41 11.19
C GLY A 103 3.21 3.29 12.25
N ARG A 104 2.30 2.76 13.07
CA ARG A 104 1.56 3.50 14.13
C ARG A 104 0.86 4.78 13.62
N GLY A 105 0.54 4.85 12.33
CA GLY A 105 -0.12 5.98 11.68
C GLY A 105 -1.58 5.68 11.36
N LEU A 106 -2.39 6.74 11.26
CA LEU A 106 -3.79 6.72 10.80
C LEU A 106 -3.92 6.45 9.30
N THR A 107 -2.95 5.73 8.75
CA THR A 107 -2.70 5.70 7.32
C THR A 107 -3.70 4.79 6.63
N THR A 108 -4.52 5.34 5.73
CA THR A 108 -5.51 4.53 5.00
C THR A 108 -4.86 3.89 3.76
N CYS A 109 -5.29 2.67 3.41
CA CYS A 109 -4.81 2.00 2.20
C CYS A 109 -5.79 2.21 1.04
N LEU A 110 -5.31 2.79 -0.06
CA LEU A 110 -6.06 2.92 -1.32
C LEU A 110 -5.74 1.75 -2.25
N ARG A 111 -6.74 0.94 -2.58
CA ARG A 111 -6.64 -0.04 -3.68
C ARG A 111 -6.99 0.69 -4.98
N GLY A 112 -6.31 0.44 -6.10
CA GLY A 112 -6.57 1.13 -7.38
C GLY A 112 -8.07 1.31 -7.65
N GLY A 113 -8.57 2.55 -7.46
CA GLY A 113 -9.96 2.96 -7.65
C GLY A 113 -10.92 2.90 -6.44
N LYS A 114 -10.58 2.34 -5.28
CA LYS A 114 -11.48 2.29 -4.10
C LYS A 114 -10.74 2.39 -2.76
N LEU A 115 -11.16 3.34 -1.93
CA LEU A 115 -10.72 3.52 -0.54
C LEU A 115 -11.17 2.32 0.30
N VAL A 116 -10.21 1.66 0.96
CA VAL A 116 -10.50 0.62 1.96
C VAL A 116 -10.04 1.17 3.30
N GLN A 117 -11.00 1.66 4.08
CA GLN A 117 -10.77 2.07 5.45
C GLN A 117 -10.78 0.83 6.33
N HIS A 118 -9.64 0.55 6.96
CA HIS A 118 -9.57 -0.37 8.07
C HIS A 118 -9.41 0.48 9.33
N THR A 119 -10.50 0.70 10.05
CA THR A 119 -10.45 1.32 11.37
C THR A 119 -9.85 0.30 12.32
N GLY A 120 -8.56 0.47 12.63
CA GLY A 120 -7.94 -0.23 13.75
C GLY A 120 -8.57 0.27 15.04
N VAL A 121 -9.52 -0.48 15.59
CA VAL A 121 -9.96 -0.29 16.98
C VAL A 121 -8.74 -0.56 17.86
N ALA A 122 -8.27 0.48 18.53
CA ALA A 122 -7.27 0.37 19.59
C ALA A 122 -7.77 -0.66 20.61
N ALA A 123 -7.09 -1.80 20.71
CA ALA A 123 -7.33 -2.78 21.77
C ALA A 123 -7.08 -2.08 23.11
N GLY A 124 -8.14 -2.02 23.92
CA GLY A 124 -8.13 -1.37 25.22
C GLY A 124 -7.17 -2.05 26.19
N ASP A 125 -6.48 -1.21 26.94
CA ASP A 125 -5.62 -1.57 28.05
C ASP A 125 -6.44 -2.23 29.16
N ASN A 126 -6.18 -3.50 29.47
CA ASN A 126 -6.60 -4.14 30.71
C ASN A 126 -5.40 -4.18 31.67
N HIS A 127 -5.34 -3.22 32.58
CA HIS A 127 -4.64 -3.36 33.85
C HIS A 127 -5.70 -3.59 34.94
N SER A 128 -5.65 -4.78 35.53
CA SER A 128 -6.16 -5.08 36.88
C SER A 128 -5.00 -5.63 37.70
#